data_AF-A0A3D8TSU5-F1
#
_entry.id   AF-A0A3D8TSU5-F1
#
_cell.length_a   1.000
_cell.length_b   1.000
_cell.length_c   1.000
_cell.angle_alpha   90.00
_cell.angle_beta   90.00
_cell.angle_gamma   90.00
#
_symmetry.space_group_name_H-M   'P 1'
#
loop_
_entity.id
_entity.type
_entity.pdbx_description
1 polymer ?
#
loop_
_entity_poly.entity_id
_entity_poly.type
_entity_poly.pdbx_seq_one_letter_code
_entity_poly.pdbx_strand_id
1 'polypeptide(L)'
;MDKSTRGFLAFSAFLVAIFLIALNFLVFPGGDWSFYTAILLLIPTLFFLLNGSRHLKLFSVLCSVLILVVLTITNLRETPNYLWVLYAIPAVFTWPLVTLMGERAASFIYSTLASLLLVLSYILLNVYFEPSFPFSIFTTFVIMWWPLSVGINYFPRGFSVVATIWLILFFIVANTVTTDVIWWIYPAFVSLFWPLSLLLARYLLAYSIISTLLFSIFFIVVNVITSHETIWAIYPIFGVLWWPLSIYFFVYRRKQTKEKFS
;
A
#
# COMPACT_ATOMS: atom_id res chain seq x y z
N MET A 1 6.35 26.64 0.29
CA MET A 1 7.42 26.21 1.22
C MET A 1 8.46 27.31 1.29
N ASP A 2 8.81 27.74 2.49
CA ASP A 2 9.76 28.83 2.73
C ASP A 2 11.19 28.42 2.35
N LYS A 3 12.10 29.40 2.29
CA LYS A 3 13.52 29.16 1.96
C LYS A 3 14.21 28.30 3.02
N SER A 4 13.79 28.38 4.29
CA SER A 4 14.41 27.62 5.39
C SER A 4 14.12 26.12 5.27
N THR A 5 12.89 25.71 4.95
CA THR A 5 12.54 24.29 4.79
C THR A 5 13.27 23.66 3.61
N ARG A 6 13.49 24.43 2.51
CA ARG A 6 14.27 23.95 1.35
C ARG A 6 15.74 23.70 1.74
N GLY A 7 16.34 24.62 2.47
CA GLY A 7 17.71 24.48 2.97
C GLY A 7 17.85 23.31 3.94
N PHE A 8 16.89 23.14 4.85
CA PHE A 8 16.84 22.03 5.80
C PHE A 8 16.76 20.67 5.10
N LEU A 9 15.89 20.51 4.10
CA LEU A 9 15.76 19.26 3.35
C LEU A 9 16.99 18.93 2.51
N ALA A 10 17.62 19.95 1.90
CA ALA A 10 18.86 19.74 1.16
C ALA A 10 20.00 19.32 2.09
N PHE A 11 20.11 19.97 3.24
CA PHE A 11 21.10 19.64 4.26
C PHE A 11 20.88 18.24 4.83
N SER A 12 19.62 17.87 5.14
CA SER A 12 19.31 16.54 5.68
C SER A 12 19.58 15.44 4.66
N ALA A 13 19.20 15.63 3.38
CA ALA A 13 19.52 14.68 2.32
C ALA A 13 21.04 14.49 2.15
N PHE A 14 21.81 15.58 2.21
CA PHE A 14 23.27 15.53 2.13
C PHE A 14 23.88 14.81 3.34
N LEU A 15 23.39 15.08 4.55
CA LEU A 15 23.87 14.42 5.77
C LEU A 15 23.58 12.92 5.73
N VAL A 16 22.39 12.52 5.29
CA VAL A 16 22.04 11.09 5.12
C VAL A 16 22.91 10.45 4.04
N ALA A 17 23.17 11.15 2.93
CA ALA A 17 24.08 10.65 1.89
C ALA A 17 25.50 10.41 2.42
N ILE A 18 26.08 11.36 3.15
CA ILE A 18 27.39 11.18 3.80
C ILE A 18 27.36 10.00 4.77
N PHE A 19 26.33 9.91 5.60
CA PHE A 19 26.19 8.84 6.56
C PHE A 19 26.13 7.47 5.88
N LEU A 20 25.35 7.31 4.80
CA LEU A 20 25.25 6.06 4.06
C LEU A 20 26.59 5.68 3.42
N ILE A 21 27.30 6.64 2.83
CA ILE A 21 28.63 6.42 2.24
C ILE A 21 29.61 5.98 3.33
N ALA A 22 29.66 6.69 4.46
CA ALA A 22 30.53 6.32 5.59
C ALA A 22 30.19 4.93 6.14
N LEU A 23 28.90 4.61 6.32
CA LEU A 23 28.44 3.31 6.79
C LEU A 23 28.85 2.19 5.83
N ASN A 24 28.74 2.42 4.53
CA ASN A 24 29.16 1.47 3.51
C ASN A 24 30.68 1.20 3.58
N PHE A 25 31.51 2.25 3.68
CA PHE A 25 32.96 2.07 3.86
C PHE A 25 33.32 1.30 5.15
N LEU A 26 32.57 1.51 6.23
CA LEU A 26 32.86 0.91 7.53
C LEU A 26 32.36 -0.54 7.66
N VAL A 27 31.20 -0.85 7.09
CA VAL A 27 30.50 -2.12 7.32
C VAL A 27 30.60 -3.06 6.12
N PHE A 28 30.69 -2.53 4.91
CA PHE A 28 30.66 -3.30 3.66
C PHE A 28 31.89 -3.00 2.78
N PRO A 29 33.11 -3.34 3.23
CA PRO A 29 34.32 -3.05 2.48
C PRO A 29 34.26 -3.72 1.09
N GLY A 30 34.25 -2.90 0.04
CA GLY A 30 34.23 -3.33 -1.37
C GLY A 30 32.86 -3.32 -2.07
N GLY A 31 31.76 -2.97 -1.37
CA GLY A 31 30.46 -2.78 -2.02
C GLY A 31 30.17 -1.30 -2.27
N ASP A 32 29.64 -0.92 -3.42
CA ASP A 32 29.36 0.50 -3.75
C ASP A 32 27.88 0.91 -3.56
N TRP A 33 27.09 0.07 -2.89
CA TRP A 33 25.62 0.20 -2.87
C TRP A 33 25.12 1.57 -2.38
N SER A 34 25.81 2.17 -1.40
CA SER A 34 25.39 3.45 -0.80
C SER A 34 25.51 4.61 -1.74
N PHE A 35 26.40 4.57 -2.74
CA PHE A 35 26.57 5.66 -3.70
C PHE A 35 25.32 5.82 -4.56
N TYR A 36 24.74 4.72 -5.02
CA TYR A 36 23.51 4.75 -5.81
C TYR A 36 22.33 5.29 -4.99
N THR A 37 22.20 4.82 -3.74
CA THR A 37 21.15 5.31 -2.81
C THR A 37 21.33 6.78 -2.48
N ALA A 38 22.56 7.22 -2.24
CA ALA A 38 22.89 8.62 -1.97
C ALA A 38 22.49 9.53 -3.14
N ILE A 39 22.74 9.11 -4.39
CA ILE A 39 22.34 9.87 -5.59
C ILE A 39 20.81 9.99 -5.67
N LEU A 40 20.08 8.89 -5.43
CA LEU A 40 18.61 8.91 -5.46
C LEU A 40 18.02 9.76 -4.33
N LEU A 41 18.66 9.83 -3.17
CA LEU A 41 18.25 10.69 -2.05
C LEU A 41 18.36 12.19 -2.37
N LEU A 42 19.08 12.57 -3.43
CA LEU A 42 19.13 13.95 -3.90
C LEU A 42 17.95 14.33 -4.80
N ILE A 43 17.09 13.38 -5.22
CA ILE A 43 15.91 13.67 -6.06
C ILE A 43 14.96 14.72 -5.44
N PRO A 44 14.62 14.66 -4.13
CA PRO A 44 13.86 15.73 -3.49
C PRO A 44 14.55 17.09 -3.55
N THR A 45 15.89 17.14 -3.50
CA THR A 45 16.64 18.39 -3.61
C THR A 45 16.56 18.98 -5.01
N LEU A 46 16.62 18.13 -6.05
CA LEU A 46 16.41 18.52 -7.45
C LEU A 46 15.01 19.09 -7.67
N PHE A 47 13.98 18.53 -7.03
CA PHE A 47 12.61 19.06 -7.08
C PHE A 47 12.58 20.53 -6.64
N PHE A 48 13.26 20.88 -5.56
CA PHE A 48 13.22 22.24 -5.03
C PHE A 48 14.12 23.19 -5.81
N LEU A 49 15.29 22.75 -6.27
CA LEU A 49 16.21 23.55 -7.09
C LEU A 49 15.56 23.96 -8.41
N LEU A 50 14.83 23.04 -9.05
CA LEU A 50 14.12 23.30 -10.30
C LEU A 50 12.78 24.01 -10.12
N ASN A 51 12.46 24.45 -8.90
CA ASN A 51 11.16 25.03 -8.56
C ASN A 51 10.01 24.11 -9.05
N GLY A 52 10.09 22.83 -8.68
CA GLY A 52 9.32 21.72 -9.26
C GLY A 52 7.80 21.86 -9.19
N SER A 53 7.27 22.75 -8.34
CA SER A 53 5.85 23.11 -8.37
C SER A 53 5.44 23.81 -9.68
N ARG A 54 6.34 24.57 -10.30
CA ARG A 54 6.11 25.26 -11.59
C ARG A 54 6.48 24.37 -12.79
N HIS A 55 7.45 23.48 -12.62
CA HIS A 55 8.01 22.65 -13.69
C HIS A 55 7.84 21.15 -13.44
N LEU A 56 6.68 20.74 -12.91
CA LEU A 56 6.42 19.36 -12.48
C LEU A 56 6.60 18.33 -13.59
N LYS A 57 6.22 18.68 -14.83
CA LYS A 57 6.37 17.83 -16.02
C LYS A 57 7.84 17.58 -16.38
N LEU A 58 8.66 18.62 -16.35
CA LEU A 58 10.10 18.49 -16.62
C LEU A 58 10.76 17.68 -15.50
N PHE A 59 10.37 17.95 -14.26
CA PHE A 59 10.89 17.25 -13.08
C PHE A 59 10.62 15.74 -13.13
N SER A 60 9.39 15.32 -13.45
CA SER A 60 9.05 13.89 -13.52
C SER A 60 9.88 13.16 -14.59
N VAL A 61 10.08 13.78 -15.76
CA VAL A 61 10.92 13.23 -16.84
C VAL A 61 12.37 13.11 -16.39
N LEU A 62 12.97 14.18 -15.87
CA LEU A 62 14.36 14.18 -15.42
C LEU A 62 14.61 13.15 -14.31
N CYS A 63 13.69 13.05 -13.35
CA CYS A 63 13.83 12.08 -12.26
C CYS A 63 13.65 10.65 -12.74
N SER A 64 12.73 10.40 -13.68
CA SER A 64 12.56 9.06 -14.25
C SER A 64 13.80 8.63 -15.01
N VAL A 65 14.41 9.52 -15.80
CA VAL A 65 15.69 9.26 -16.48
C VAL A 65 16.80 9.00 -15.45
N LEU A 66 16.93 9.84 -14.43
CA LEU A 66 17.95 9.67 -13.39
C LEU A 66 17.79 8.33 -12.66
N ILE A 67 16.57 7.98 -12.24
CA ILE A 67 16.27 6.70 -11.58
C ILE A 67 16.68 5.55 -12.50
N LEU A 68 16.27 5.56 -13.77
CA LEU A 68 16.59 4.48 -14.70
C LEU A 68 18.09 4.37 -14.97
N VAL A 69 18.81 5.48 -15.13
CA VAL A 69 20.26 5.48 -15.31
C VAL A 69 20.96 4.88 -14.09
N VAL A 70 20.61 5.32 -12.88
CA VAL A 70 21.20 4.81 -11.64
C VAL A 70 20.91 3.31 -11.50
N LEU A 71 19.65 2.89 -11.64
CA LEU A 71 19.28 1.48 -11.52
C LEU A 71 19.94 0.61 -12.60
N THR A 72 20.10 1.11 -13.83
CA THR A 72 20.79 0.39 -14.91
C THR A 72 22.26 0.19 -14.56
N ILE A 73 22.94 1.25 -14.11
CA ILE A 73 24.35 1.16 -13.70
C ILE A 73 24.51 0.17 -12.53
N THR A 74 23.65 0.26 -11.51
CA THR A 74 23.66 -0.67 -10.37
C THR A 74 23.44 -2.11 -10.85
N ASN A 75 22.45 -2.34 -11.70
CA ASN A 75 22.13 -3.68 -12.18
C ASN A 75 23.30 -4.29 -12.96
N LEU A 76 23.92 -3.54 -13.88
CA LEU A 76 25.02 -4.02 -14.70
C LEU A 76 26.30 -4.29 -13.88
N ARG A 77 26.48 -3.61 -12.75
CA ARG A 77 27.64 -3.82 -11.87
C ARG A 77 27.44 -4.98 -10.90
N GLU A 78 26.31 -5.03 -10.21
CA GLU A 78 26.07 -6.01 -9.14
C GLU A 78 25.63 -7.36 -9.69
N THR A 79 24.74 -7.37 -10.68
CA THR A 79 24.11 -8.59 -11.20
C THR A 79 23.91 -8.51 -12.72
N PRO A 80 24.99 -8.46 -13.53
CA PRO A 80 24.91 -8.28 -14.99
C PRO A 80 24.11 -9.37 -15.70
N ASN A 81 24.08 -10.59 -15.13
CA ASN A 81 23.42 -11.74 -15.72
C ASN A 81 21.88 -11.72 -15.54
N TYR A 82 21.35 -10.83 -14.69
CA TYR A 82 19.92 -10.74 -14.40
C TYR A 82 19.47 -9.29 -14.43
N LEU A 83 18.80 -8.90 -15.53
CA LEU A 83 18.42 -7.51 -15.81
C LEU A 83 17.18 -7.06 -15.02
N TRP A 84 17.26 -7.07 -13.69
CA TRP A 84 16.16 -6.65 -12.80
C TRP A 84 15.72 -5.20 -13.00
N VAL A 85 16.53 -4.34 -13.63
CA VAL A 85 16.13 -2.96 -13.98
C VAL A 85 14.89 -2.94 -14.87
N LEU A 86 14.66 -4.00 -15.65
CA LEU A 86 13.48 -4.14 -16.52
C LEU A 86 12.17 -4.13 -15.71
N TYR A 87 12.17 -4.58 -14.45
CA TYR A 87 11.00 -4.50 -13.57
C TYR A 87 10.66 -3.07 -13.16
N ALA A 88 11.66 -2.18 -13.09
CA ALA A 88 11.44 -0.78 -12.71
C ALA A 88 10.90 0.06 -13.88
N ILE A 89 11.23 -0.30 -15.13
CA ILE A 89 10.90 0.49 -16.33
C ILE A 89 9.40 0.80 -16.43
N PRO A 90 8.46 -0.17 -16.35
CA PRO A 90 7.04 0.13 -16.52
C PRO A 90 6.52 1.16 -15.49
N ALA A 91 6.88 1.00 -14.21
CA ALA A 91 6.45 1.91 -13.15
C ALA A 91 7.09 3.30 -13.28
N VAL A 92 8.42 3.36 -13.45
CA VAL A 92 9.17 4.62 -13.55
C VAL A 92 8.77 5.39 -14.80
N PHE A 93 8.49 4.71 -15.92
CA PHE A 93 8.04 5.35 -17.16
C PHE A 93 6.57 5.80 -17.11
N THR A 94 5.71 5.13 -16.34
CA THR A 94 4.31 5.54 -16.21
C THR A 94 4.19 6.85 -15.45
N TRP A 95 5.07 7.11 -14.47
CA TRP A 95 5.04 8.35 -13.70
C TRP A 95 5.07 9.63 -14.58
N PRO A 96 6.05 9.84 -15.48
CA PRO A 96 6.09 11.01 -16.34
C PRO A 96 4.89 11.04 -17.28
N LEU A 97 4.45 9.90 -17.85
CA LEU A 97 3.25 9.83 -18.70
C LEU A 97 2.00 10.36 -17.98
N VAL A 98 1.78 9.92 -16.74
CA VAL A 98 0.65 10.37 -15.90
C VAL A 98 0.75 11.87 -15.63
N THR A 99 1.93 12.38 -15.26
CA THR A 99 2.11 13.81 -14.99
C THR A 99 1.96 14.68 -16.24
N LEU A 100 2.34 14.19 -17.42
CA LEU A 100 2.18 14.89 -18.69
C LEU A 100 0.71 14.99 -19.10
N MET A 101 -0.05 13.93 -18.86
CA MET A 101 -1.50 13.86 -19.13
C MET A 101 -2.34 14.70 -18.18
N GLY A 102 -1.84 15.00 -16.98
CA GLY A 102 -2.49 15.91 -16.02
C GLY A 102 -3.90 15.42 -15.65
N GLU A 103 -4.91 16.28 -15.81
CA GLU A 103 -6.31 15.98 -15.46
C GLU A 103 -6.88 14.78 -16.24
N ARG A 104 -6.40 14.51 -17.46
CA ARG A 104 -6.83 13.32 -18.23
C ARG A 104 -6.46 12.02 -17.55
N ALA A 105 -5.42 12.03 -16.71
CA ALA A 105 -5.02 10.85 -15.93
C ALA A 105 -6.07 10.45 -14.88
N ALA A 106 -6.95 11.37 -14.49
CA ALA A 106 -8.08 11.12 -13.61
C ALA A 106 -9.34 10.65 -14.38
N SER A 107 -9.25 10.37 -15.69
CA SER A 107 -10.35 9.77 -16.43
C SER A 107 -10.36 8.24 -16.26
N PHE A 108 -11.56 7.68 -16.16
CA PHE A 108 -11.74 6.22 -16.00
C PHE A 108 -11.16 5.43 -17.17
N ILE A 109 -11.36 5.90 -18.40
CA ILE A 109 -10.85 5.24 -19.61
C ILE A 109 -9.32 5.22 -19.61
N TYR A 110 -8.69 6.37 -19.34
CA TYR A 110 -7.22 6.45 -19.33
C TYR A 110 -6.62 5.58 -18.23
N SER A 111 -7.11 5.68 -16.99
CA SER A 111 -6.60 4.88 -15.87
C SER A 111 -6.76 3.38 -16.12
N THR A 112 -7.86 2.96 -16.74
CA THR A 112 -8.09 1.54 -17.10
C THR A 112 -7.12 1.09 -18.18
N LEU A 113 -7.00 1.81 -19.29
CA LEU A 113 -6.08 1.45 -20.39
C LEU A 113 -4.62 1.44 -19.93
N ALA A 114 -4.19 2.46 -19.18
CA ALA A 114 -2.84 2.54 -18.65
C ALA A 114 -2.55 1.39 -17.67
N SER A 115 -3.52 1.04 -16.81
CA SER A 115 -3.39 -0.08 -15.89
C SER A 115 -3.33 -1.42 -16.60
N LEU A 116 -4.15 -1.64 -17.63
CA LEU A 116 -4.10 -2.86 -18.45
C LEU A 116 -2.75 -3.02 -19.16
N LEU A 117 -2.21 -1.94 -19.72
CA LEU A 117 -0.88 -1.96 -20.34
C LEU A 117 0.22 -2.26 -19.32
N LEU A 118 0.16 -1.66 -18.14
CA LEU A 118 1.11 -1.94 -17.05
C LEU A 118 1.01 -3.40 -16.58
N VAL A 119 -0.19 -3.91 -16.34
CA VAL A 119 -0.44 -5.30 -15.95
C VAL A 119 0.13 -6.25 -17.00
N LEU A 120 -0.16 -6.00 -18.28
CA LEU A 120 0.38 -6.81 -19.38
C LEU A 120 1.90 -6.80 -19.39
N SER A 121 2.54 -5.64 -19.17
CA SER A 121 4.00 -5.53 -19.11
C SER A 121 4.60 -6.39 -17.98
N TYR A 122 3.98 -6.41 -16.80
CA TYR A 122 4.45 -7.23 -15.69
C TYR A 122 4.17 -8.72 -15.88
N ILE A 123 3.06 -9.09 -16.52
CA ILE A 123 2.79 -10.48 -16.91
C ILE A 123 3.87 -10.97 -17.89
N LEU A 124 4.21 -10.17 -18.90
CA LEU A 124 5.27 -10.52 -19.87
C LEU A 124 6.63 -10.68 -19.17
N LEU A 125 7.00 -9.75 -18.30
CA LEU A 125 8.22 -9.86 -17.49
C LEU A 125 8.21 -11.11 -16.61
N ASN A 126 7.06 -11.46 -16.05
CA ASN A 126 6.92 -12.62 -15.19
C ASN A 126 7.08 -13.93 -15.94
N VAL A 127 6.43 -14.09 -17.09
CA VAL A 127 6.56 -15.29 -17.93
C VAL A 127 8.00 -15.45 -18.44
N TYR A 128 8.69 -14.35 -18.75
CA TYR A 128 10.03 -14.41 -19.32
C TYR A 128 11.13 -14.66 -18.27
N PHE A 129 11.11 -13.94 -17.14
CA PHE A 129 12.20 -14.00 -16.15
C PHE A 129 11.93 -14.96 -14.99
N GLU A 130 10.68 -15.08 -14.53
CA GLU A 130 10.34 -15.82 -13.30
C GLU A 130 9.09 -16.70 -13.49
N PRO A 131 9.09 -17.65 -14.45
CA PRO A 131 7.90 -18.46 -14.75
C PRO A 131 7.48 -19.34 -13.56
N SER A 132 8.41 -19.65 -12.64
CA SER A 132 8.16 -20.47 -11.47
C SER A 132 7.38 -19.76 -10.36
N PHE A 133 7.43 -18.42 -10.30
CA PHE A 133 6.77 -17.64 -9.26
C PHE A 133 5.97 -16.50 -9.88
N PRO A 134 4.63 -16.49 -9.74
CA PRO A 134 3.77 -15.55 -10.46
C PRO A 134 3.73 -14.17 -9.77
N PHE A 135 4.88 -13.47 -9.70
CA PHE A 135 4.97 -12.17 -9.01
C PHE A 135 4.03 -11.11 -9.62
N SER A 136 3.62 -11.28 -10.88
CA SER A 136 2.71 -10.36 -11.58
C SER A 136 1.35 -10.21 -10.90
N ILE A 137 0.94 -11.18 -10.06
CA ILE A 137 -0.27 -11.09 -9.23
C ILE A 137 -0.18 -9.89 -8.27
N PHE A 138 0.98 -9.68 -7.64
CA PHE A 138 1.22 -8.59 -6.68
C PHE A 138 1.21 -7.23 -7.37
N THR A 139 1.88 -7.11 -8.52
CA THR A 139 1.89 -5.85 -9.27
C THR A 139 0.50 -5.54 -9.82
N THR A 140 -0.23 -6.55 -10.30
CA THR A 140 -1.61 -6.39 -10.78
C THR A 140 -2.52 -5.90 -9.68
N PHE A 141 -2.41 -6.48 -8.48
CA PHE A 141 -3.14 -6.02 -7.31
C PHE A 141 -2.94 -4.53 -7.05
N VAL A 142 -1.70 -4.07 -7.02
CA VAL A 142 -1.35 -2.65 -6.78
C VAL A 142 -1.84 -1.74 -7.91
N ILE A 143 -1.61 -2.12 -9.17
CA ILE A 143 -1.94 -1.29 -10.34
C ILE A 143 -3.46 -1.08 -10.45
N MET A 144 -4.27 -2.11 -10.23
CA MET A 144 -5.73 -2.04 -10.38
C MET A 144 -6.41 -1.12 -9.36
N TRP A 145 -5.73 -0.71 -8.28
CA TRP A 145 -6.25 0.32 -7.38
C TRP A 145 -6.48 1.65 -8.08
N TRP A 146 -5.70 1.97 -9.11
CA TRP A 146 -5.83 3.25 -9.81
C TRP A 146 -7.20 3.40 -10.52
N PRO A 147 -7.61 2.52 -11.46
CA PRO A 147 -8.91 2.63 -12.12
C PRO A 147 -10.07 2.42 -11.16
N LEU A 148 -9.90 1.57 -10.13
CA LEU A 148 -10.91 1.35 -9.09
C LEU A 148 -11.15 2.63 -8.28
N SER A 149 -10.08 3.34 -7.90
CA SER A 149 -10.16 4.63 -7.21
C SER A 149 -10.77 5.71 -8.08
N VAL A 150 -10.37 5.79 -9.35
CA VAL A 150 -10.92 6.79 -10.29
C VAL A 150 -12.39 6.54 -10.58
N GLY A 151 -12.81 5.28 -10.78
CA GLY A 151 -14.18 4.94 -11.16
C GLY A 151 -15.21 5.07 -10.04
N ILE A 152 -14.81 4.88 -8.79
CA ILE A 152 -15.74 4.77 -7.64
C ILE A 152 -15.48 5.88 -6.58
N ASN A 153 -14.64 6.87 -6.86
CA ASN A 153 -14.32 7.95 -5.90
C ASN A 153 -15.55 8.68 -5.34
N TYR A 154 -16.61 8.85 -6.12
CA TYR A 154 -17.85 9.55 -5.72
C TYR A 154 -18.69 8.76 -4.71
N PHE A 155 -18.44 7.46 -4.54
CA PHE A 155 -19.19 6.59 -3.65
C PHE A 155 -18.27 5.93 -2.61
N PRO A 156 -17.86 6.65 -1.54
CA PRO A 156 -16.90 6.12 -0.55
C PRO A 156 -17.32 4.78 0.06
N ARG A 157 -18.63 4.58 0.28
CA ARG A 157 -19.20 3.30 0.77
C ARG A 157 -19.03 2.19 -0.27
N GLY A 158 -19.42 2.45 -1.52
CA GLY A 158 -19.25 1.51 -2.62
C GLY A 158 -17.77 1.16 -2.85
N PHE A 159 -16.91 2.18 -2.84
CA PHE A 159 -15.46 2.02 -2.93
C PHE A 159 -14.94 1.09 -1.83
N SER A 160 -15.31 1.29 -0.56
CA SER A 160 -14.85 0.41 0.52
C SER A 160 -15.27 -1.05 0.36
N VAL A 161 -16.48 -1.31 -0.16
CA VAL A 161 -16.95 -2.68 -0.40
C VAL A 161 -16.16 -3.31 -1.54
N VAL A 162 -16.04 -2.63 -2.68
CA VAL A 162 -15.30 -3.14 -3.84
C VAL A 162 -13.82 -3.33 -3.52
N ALA A 163 -13.21 -2.38 -2.81
CA ALA A 163 -11.84 -2.42 -2.31
C ALA A 163 -11.61 -3.61 -1.35
N THR A 164 -12.56 -3.89 -0.47
CA THR A 164 -12.50 -5.04 0.44
C THR A 164 -12.59 -6.36 -0.32
N ILE A 165 -13.49 -6.46 -1.29
CA ILE A 165 -13.59 -7.63 -2.16
C ILE A 165 -12.26 -7.84 -2.92
N TRP A 166 -11.69 -6.76 -3.48
CA TRP A 166 -10.40 -6.81 -4.17
C TRP A 166 -9.25 -7.28 -3.26
N LEU A 167 -9.17 -6.75 -2.03
CA LEU A 167 -8.21 -7.19 -1.01
C LEU A 167 -8.35 -8.67 -0.67
N ILE A 168 -9.57 -9.11 -0.37
CA ILE A 168 -9.84 -10.50 0.03
C ILE A 168 -9.49 -11.45 -1.12
N LEU A 169 -9.91 -11.14 -2.35
CA LEU A 169 -9.57 -11.94 -3.52
C LEU A 169 -8.06 -12.03 -3.73
N PHE A 170 -7.35 -10.92 -3.60
CA PHE A 170 -5.89 -10.90 -3.68
C PHE A 170 -5.26 -11.81 -2.62
N PHE A 171 -5.66 -11.73 -1.35
CA PHE A 171 -5.08 -12.58 -0.30
C PHE A 171 -5.42 -14.05 -0.49
N ILE A 172 -6.62 -14.40 -0.94
CA ILE A 172 -6.99 -15.79 -1.29
C ILE A 172 -6.04 -16.30 -2.37
N VAL A 173 -5.93 -15.59 -3.50
CA VAL A 173 -5.07 -15.99 -4.61
C VAL A 173 -3.60 -16.07 -4.16
N ALA A 174 -3.09 -15.04 -3.48
CA ALA A 174 -1.71 -15.02 -2.99
C ALA A 174 -1.43 -16.19 -2.05
N ASN A 175 -2.33 -16.51 -1.13
CA ASN A 175 -2.17 -17.65 -0.23
C ASN A 175 -2.15 -18.97 -1.02
N THR A 176 -3.13 -19.21 -1.90
CA THR A 176 -3.20 -20.45 -2.69
C THR A 176 -1.97 -20.70 -3.57
N VAL A 177 -1.30 -19.63 -3.98
CA VAL A 177 -0.10 -19.70 -4.82
C VAL A 177 1.19 -19.88 -4.00
N THR A 178 1.24 -19.33 -2.78
CA THR A 178 2.50 -19.23 -2.02
C THR A 178 2.68 -20.34 -1.00
N THR A 179 1.60 -20.79 -0.34
CA THR A 179 1.68 -21.71 0.79
C THR A 179 0.42 -22.54 0.95
N ASP A 180 0.55 -23.78 1.41
CA ASP A 180 -0.60 -24.65 1.72
C ASP A 180 -1.33 -24.26 3.02
N VAL A 181 -0.68 -23.48 3.89
CA VAL A 181 -1.27 -23.02 5.16
C VAL A 181 -2.30 -21.92 4.88
N ILE A 182 -3.50 -22.05 5.42
CA ILE A 182 -4.57 -21.05 5.28
C ILE A 182 -4.26 -19.84 6.16
N TRP A 183 -3.65 -18.80 5.58
CA TRP A 183 -3.36 -17.52 6.24
C TRP A 183 -4.18 -16.34 5.68
N TRP A 184 -4.82 -16.47 4.52
CA TRP A 184 -5.59 -15.36 3.92
C TRP A 184 -6.76 -14.89 4.80
N ILE A 185 -7.26 -15.74 5.69
CA ILE A 185 -8.37 -15.44 6.62
C ILE A 185 -8.05 -14.27 7.56
N TYR A 186 -6.78 -14.11 7.96
CA TYR A 186 -6.34 -13.06 8.89
C TYR A 186 -6.47 -11.65 8.27
N PRO A 187 -5.84 -11.34 7.12
CA PRO A 187 -6.00 -10.03 6.50
C PRO A 187 -7.39 -9.82 5.89
N ALA A 188 -8.10 -10.89 5.47
CA ALA A 188 -9.48 -10.78 5.01
C ALA A 188 -10.41 -10.29 6.13
N PHE A 189 -10.28 -10.87 7.32
CA PHE A 189 -11.03 -10.44 8.51
C PHE A 189 -10.81 -8.96 8.81
N VAL A 190 -9.56 -8.49 8.82
CA VAL A 190 -9.25 -7.07 9.07
C VAL A 190 -9.85 -6.18 7.98
N SER A 191 -9.80 -6.62 6.72
CA SER A 191 -10.32 -5.85 5.59
C SER A 191 -11.83 -5.60 5.68
N LEU A 192 -12.60 -6.53 6.28
CA LEU A 192 -14.04 -6.37 6.48
C LEU A 192 -14.40 -5.17 7.39
N PHE A 193 -13.49 -4.71 8.25
CA PHE A 193 -13.73 -3.55 9.10
C PHE A 193 -13.81 -2.24 8.33
N TRP A 194 -13.26 -2.17 7.12
CA TRP A 194 -13.30 -0.95 6.33
C TRP A 194 -14.74 -0.58 5.91
N PRO A 195 -15.49 -1.42 5.17
CA PRO A 195 -16.87 -1.10 4.82
C PRO A 195 -17.76 -1.05 6.06
N LEU A 196 -17.53 -1.91 7.06
CA LEU A 196 -18.26 -1.89 8.32
C LEU A 196 -18.19 -0.52 9.00
N SER A 197 -16.98 0.04 9.09
CA SER A 197 -16.75 1.37 9.69
C SER A 197 -17.45 2.47 8.90
N LEU A 198 -17.33 2.49 7.56
CA LEU A 198 -17.97 3.55 6.75
C LEU A 198 -19.50 3.48 6.74
N LEU A 199 -20.07 2.28 6.89
CA LEU A 199 -21.52 2.08 6.90
C LEU A 199 -22.14 2.39 8.27
N LEU A 200 -21.49 2.01 9.36
CA LEU A 200 -22.08 2.01 10.70
C LEU A 200 -21.45 3.01 11.68
N ALA A 201 -20.42 3.78 11.32
CA ALA A 201 -19.77 4.72 12.24
C ALA A 201 -20.73 5.73 12.91
N ARG A 202 -21.87 6.04 12.27
CA ARG A 202 -22.90 6.92 12.85
C ARG A 202 -23.79 6.23 13.89
N TYR A 203 -23.82 4.90 13.91
CA TYR A 203 -24.62 4.06 14.79
C TYR A 203 -23.71 3.23 15.70
N LEU A 204 -23.05 3.89 16.65
CA LEU A 204 -22.01 3.30 17.51
C LEU A 204 -22.42 1.98 18.17
N LEU A 205 -23.66 1.86 18.64
CA LEU A 205 -24.16 0.63 19.24
C LEU A 205 -24.25 -0.50 18.22
N ALA A 206 -24.88 -0.28 17.06
CA ALA A 206 -24.94 -1.26 15.98
C ALA A 206 -23.55 -1.65 15.48
N TYR A 207 -22.64 -0.68 15.32
CA TYR A 207 -21.25 -0.92 14.97
C TYR A 207 -20.54 -1.85 15.97
N SER A 208 -20.69 -1.59 17.28
CA SER A 208 -20.08 -2.41 18.33
C SER A 208 -20.64 -3.83 18.37
N ILE A 209 -21.96 -4.00 18.18
CA ILE A 209 -22.62 -5.32 18.15
C ILE A 209 -22.14 -6.12 16.94
N ILE A 210 -22.20 -5.53 15.73
CA ILE A 210 -21.80 -6.22 14.50
C ILE A 210 -20.31 -6.54 14.51
N SER A 211 -19.47 -5.63 15.00
CA SER A 211 -18.03 -5.89 15.16
C SER A 211 -17.77 -7.05 16.13
N THR A 212 -18.49 -7.10 17.25
CA THR A 212 -18.36 -8.19 18.23
C THR A 212 -18.76 -9.53 17.65
N LEU A 213 -19.83 -9.58 16.87
CA LEU A 213 -20.24 -10.79 16.14
C LEU A 213 -19.17 -11.20 15.12
N LEU A 214 -18.62 -10.25 14.37
CA LEU A 214 -17.57 -10.52 13.39
C LEU A 214 -16.28 -11.07 14.05
N PHE A 215 -15.83 -10.46 15.15
CA PHE A 215 -14.72 -10.98 15.97
C PHE A 215 -15.01 -12.40 16.47
N SER A 216 -16.23 -12.64 16.97
CA SER A 216 -16.60 -13.95 17.53
C SER A 216 -16.58 -15.04 16.47
N ILE A 217 -17.17 -14.78 15.31
CA ILE A 217 -17.14 -15.70 14.16
C ILE A 217 -15.69 -15.98 13.75
N PHE A 218 -14.86 -14.94 13.65
CA PHE A 218 -13.44 -15.08 13.30
C PHE A 218 -12.69 -15.97 14.30
N PHE A 219 -12.78 -15.72 15.61
CA PHE A 219 -12.09 -16.53 16.61
C PHE A 219 -12.58 -17.98 16.63
N ILE A 220 -13.88 -18.22 16.44
CA ILE A 220 -14.44 -19.58 16.31
C ILE A 220 -13.83 -20.28 15.09
N VAL A 221 -13.82 -19.61 13.92
CA VAL A 221 -13.25 -20.18 12.68
C VAL A 221 -11.76 -20.49 12.85
N VAL A 222 -10.97 -19.57 13.41
CA VAL A 222 -9.53 -19.80 13.62
C VAL A 222 -9.30 -20.93 14.61
N ASN A 223 -10.07 -21.01 15.69
CA ASN A 223 -9.97 -22.08 16.68
C ASN A 223 -10.29 -23.45 16.07
N VAL A 224 -11.35 -23.56 15.26
CA VAL A 224 -11.69 -24.77 14.51
C VAL A 224 -10.55 -25.16 13.56
N ILE A 225 -9.95 -24.22 12.84
CA ILE A 225 -8.87 -24.54 11.88
C ILE A 225 -7.57 -24.95 12.59
N THR A 226 -7.23 -24.30 13.71
CA THR A 226 -5.89 -24.40 14.33
C THR A 226 -5.82 -25.36 15.52
N SER A 227 -6.88 -25.55 16.28
CA SER A 227 -6.82 -26.25 17.58
C SER A 227 -8.17 -26.87 17.97
N HIS A 228 -8.52 -28.01 17.36
CA HIS A 228 -9.77 -28.73 17.62
C HIS A 228 -9.93 -29.22 19.07
N GLU A 229 -8.83 -29.52 19.75
CA GLU A 229 -8.85 -30.11 21.10
C GLU A 229 -9.06 -29.07 22.21
N THR A 230 -8.82 -27.79 21.92
CA THR A 230 -8.85 -26.72 22.93
C THR A 230 -9.72 -25.57 22.48
N ILE A 231 -10.79 -25.27 23.22
CA ILE A 231 -11.75 -24.20 22.89
C ILE A 231 -11.22 -22.85 23.39
N TRP A 232 -10.09 -22.38 22.86
CA TRP A 232 -9.47 -21.12 23.29
C TRP A 232 -10.23 -19.88 22.78
N ALA A 233 -11.08 -20.00 21.76
CA ALA A 233 -11.87 -18.87 21.22
C ALA A 233 -12.73 -18.16 22.27
N ILE A 234 -13.13 -18.85 23.33
CA ILE A 234 -14.00 -18.29 24.37
C ILE A 234 -13.35 -17.10 25.10
N TYR A 235 -12.03 -17.11 25.29
CA TYR A 235 -11.31 -16.08 26.03
C TYR A 235 -11.32 -14.72 25.32
N PRO A 236 -10.90 -14.59 24.03
CA PRO A 236 -11.00 -13.32 23.34
C PRO A 236 -12.45 -12.90 23.07
N ILE A 237 -13.38 -13.84 22.82
CA ILE A 237 -14.81 -13.53 22.66
C ILE A 237 -15.36 -12.85 23.91
N PHE A 238 -15.05 -13.40 25.09
CA PHE A 238 -15.45 -12.79 26.36
C PHE A 238 -14.91 -11.36 26.48
N GLY A 239 -13.65 -11.12 26.09
CA GLY A 239 -13.07 -9.77 26.07
C GLY A 239 -13.81 -8.81 25.15
N VAL A 240 -14.14 -9.22 23.93
CA VAL A 240 -14.81 -8.35 22.95
C VAL A 240 -16.27 -8.05 23.32
N LEU A 241 -16.96 -8.96 24.03
CA LEU A 241 -18.34 -8.74 24.50
C LEU A 241 -18.50 -7.52 25.42
N TRP A 242 -17.44 -7.09 26.10
CA TRP A 242 -17.47 -5.87 26.91
C TRP A 242 -17.63 -4.60 26.08
N TRP A 243 -17.29 -4.63 24.80
CA TRP A 243 -17.38 -3.47 23.93
C TRP A 243 -18.84 -2.97 23.75
N PRO A 244 -19.81 -3.76 23.26
CA PRO A 244 -21.19 -3.29 23.13
C PRO A 244 -21.80 -2.93 24.49
N LEU A 245 -21.41 -3.62 25.57
CA LEU A 245 -21.86 -3.31 26.93
C LEU A 245 -21.40 -1.91 27.37
N SER A 246 -20.13 -1.59 27.13
CA SER A 246 -19.56 -0.28 27.43
C SER A 246 -20.25 0.84 26.64
N ILE A 247 -20.51 0.62 25.34
CA ILE A 247 -21.19 1.60 24.50
C ILE A 247 -22.62 1.83 24.98
N TYR A 248 -23.34 0.76 25.34
CA TYR A 248 -24.69 0.85 25.87
C TYR A 248 -24.75 1.69 27.16
N PHE A 249 -23.94 1.36 28.17
CA PHE A 249 -24.00 2.03 29.48
C PHE A 249 -23.40 3.44 29.48
N PHE A 250 -22.26 3.66 28.81
CA PHE A 250 -21.54 4.93 28.91
C PHE A 250 -21.95 5.96 27.86
N VAL A 251 -22.42 5.52 26.68
CA VAL A 251 -22.81 6.43 25.59
C VAL A 251 -24.34 6.52 25.51
N TYR A 252 -25.02 5.41 25.29
CA TYR A 252 -26.45 5.41 24.94
C TYR A 252 -27.35 5.76 26.14
N ARG A 253 -27.22 5.04 27.26
CA ARG A 253 -28.00 5.29 28.48
C ARG A 253 -27.78 6.69 29.04
N ARG A 254 -26.54 7.18 28.98
CA ARG A 254 -26.17 8.51 29.49
C ARG A 254 -26.80 9.63 28.66
N LYS A 255 -26.88 9.45 27.33
CA LYS A 255 -27.56 10.38 26.43
C LYS A 255 -29.05 10.46 26.73
N GLN A 256 -29.73 9.31 26.84
CA GLN A 256 -31.16 9.24 27.18
C GLN A 256 -31.47 9.87 28.55
N THR A 257 -30.58 9.67 29.53
CA THR A 257 -30.75 10.27 30.86
C THR A 257 -30.65 11.80 30.78
N LYS A 258 -29.66 12.35 30.05
CA LYS A 258 -29.55 13.80 29.86
C LYS A 258 -30.76 14.41 29.16
N GLU A 259 -31.27 13.75 28.11
CA GLU A 259 -32.47 14.21 27.37
C GLU A 259 -33.74 14.22 28.23
N LYS A 260 -33.84 13.33 29.23
CA LYS A 260 -35.01 13.25 30.12
C LYS A 260 -35.02 14.32 31.23
N PHE A 261 -33.87 14.89 31.57
CA PHE A 261 -33.71 15.83 32.69
C PHE A 261 -33.21 17.22 32.25
N SER A 262 -33.23 17.51 30.94
CA SER A 262 -33.01 18.84 30.36
C SER A 262 -34.32 19.42 29.86
#